data_AF-A0A7C7UT14-F1
#
_entry.id   AF-A0A7C7UT14-F1
#
_cell.length_a   1.000
_cell.length_b   1.000
_cell.length_c   1.000
_cell.angle_alpha   90.00
_cell.angle_beta   90.00
_cell.angle_gamma   90.00
#
_symmetry.space_group_name_H-M   'P 1'
#
loop_
_entity.id
_entity.type
_entity.pdbx_description
1 polymer ?
#
loop_
_entity_poly.entity_id
_entity_poly.type
_entity_poly.pdbx_seq_one_letter_code
_entity_poly.pdbx_strand_id
1 'polypeptide(L)'
;MNQSVTLALKEYVGPDCPCRLEEQIQALHGVHEVHINPVADAVHLVYDADVVSLEHLKHMLAQLGCSCEGEEEQTAHAHMEHEHDKAEGHDHHAMMEADFRRRFWVVLALTIPVLILSPTIQQWFGFSLTFPGYRYLLFVMATVITFYGTWPFYKNARKALRSGVLDMSVLVSIAVSAGYLFSVGSTFIFTAVDFYWEVSTLVAVLLLGHWLEMRAVRGTAGALKELTKLIPPMANRIAEDGSVEEVPTLEVRKGDLLLVRPGERVPMDGRVVEGQSSVNEAMITGESKPVSKTIGDEAIGGTLNGEGALRIRVEKTGEEMALAQIINLVKEAQASKPPVQRLADRAAHWLTIIAVVVALGTFLFWFFIGAQSAVFALTLAVTVLVIACPHALGLAIPVVTTISTTLGARNGMLIRNAEATETARRLDTVIFDKTGTLTRGEFGVSDVVLLGGWSEDELLRRTAAVEINSEHVIGQGIVRGAEERGLKLPPTTDFAAVPGKGARATVEGHRLFAGNRALMEQIGVTVPEDPRLAELAAQGKTVIYVAADGQLVGALALADLVRDESREAVRALKGMGIQVAMLTGDSRPVAEYVAHELGLDLVFAEVRPEEKAAPTAKAPT
;
A
#
# COMPACT_ATOMS: atom_id res chain seq x y z
N MET A 1 25.20 9.40 -18.49
CA MET A 1 24.74 9.68 -17.09
C MET A 1 23.26 9.40 -17.03
N ASN A 2 22.77 8.58 -16.09
CA ASN A 2 21.34 8.27 -16.00
C ASN A 2 20.56 9.50 -15.52
N GLN A 3 19.63 9.98 -16.34
CA GLN A 3 18.70 11.04 -16.00
C GLN A 3 17.28 10.45 -15.92
N SER A 4 16.51 10.94 -14.94
CA SER A 4 15.09 10.63 -14.77
C SER A 4 14.26 11.84 -15.22
N VAL A 5 13.25 11.63 -16.06
CA VAL A 5 12.33 12.68 -16.48
C VAL A 5 10.89 12.16 -16.44
N THR A 6 9.97 13.03 -16.00
CA THR A 6 8.52 12.78 -16.07
C THR A 6 7.93 13.72 -17.11
N LEU A 7 7.28 13.16 -18.14
CA LEU A 7 6.62 13.92 -19.20
C LEU A 7 5.11 13.80 -19.09
N ALA A 8 4.39 14.92 -19.19
CA ALA A 8 2.93 14.93 -19.21
C ALA A 8 2.39 14.59 -20.61
N LEU A 9 1.38 13.72 -20.68
CA LEU A 9 0.69 13.26 -21.87
C LEU A 9 -0.55 14.14 -22.14
N LYS A 10 -0.61 14.81 -23.30
CA LYS A 10 -1.77 15.66 -23.68
C LYS A 10 -2.88 14.87 -24.37
N GLU A 11 -2.52 13.90 -25.20
CA GLU A 11 -3.45 13.00 -25.88
C GLU A 11 -2.88 11.58 -25.82
N TYR A 12 -3.48 10.73 -24.98
CA TYR A 12 -3.18 9.31 -24.97
C TYR A 12 -4.03 8.60 -26.03
N VAL A 13 -3.45 8.34 -27.20
CA VAL A 13 -4.09 7.59 -28.29
C VAL A 13 -3.45 6.19 -28.43
N GLY A 14 -3.53 5.39 -27.35
CA GLY A 14 -3.52 3.91 -27.39
C GLY A 14 -2.36 3.19 -26.68
N PRO A 15 -2.40 1.83 -26.54
CA PRO A 15 -3.54 0.89 -26.53
C PRO A 15 -3.97 0.58 -25.08
N ASP A 16 -4.98 -0.26 -24.85
CA ASP A 16 -5.40 -0.72 -23.50
C ASP A 16 -4.35 -1.61 -22.77
N CYS A 17 -3.05 -1.40 -23.01
CA CYS A 17 -1.95 -1.98 -22.25
C CYS A 17 -0.72 -1.04 -22.29
N PRO A 18 -0.48 -0.24 -21.22
CA PRO A 18 0.76 0.52 -21.03
C PRO A 18 2.01 -0.33 -21.24
N CYS A 19 1.95 -1.62 -20.84
CA CYS A 19 3.07 -2.56 -20.92
C CYS A 19 3.62 -2.78 -22.33
N ARG A 20 2.80 -2.71 -23.40
CA ARG A 20 3.30 -2.89 -24.76
C ARG A 20 4.02 -1.65 -25.28
N LEU A 21 3.57 -0.48 -24.83
CA LEU A 21 4.21 0.79 -25.13
C LEU A 21 5.49 0.95 -24.29
N GLU A 22 5.45 0.56 -23.02
CA GLU A 22 6.62 0.45 -22.15
C GLU A 22 7.67 -0.51 -22.73
N GLU A 23 7.29 -1.72 -23.18
CA GLU A 23 8.20 -2.66 -23.85
C GLU A 23 8.82 -2.06 -25.13
N GLN A 24 8.04 -1.31 -25.91
CA GLN A 24 8.54 -0.65 -27.12
C GLN A 24 9.49 0.50 -26.82
N ILE A 25 9.22 1.28 -25.77
CA ILE A 25 10.06 2.41 -25.37
C ILE A 25 11.32 1.89 -24.64
N GLN A 26 11.20 0.84 -23.82
CA GLN A 26 12.32 0.21 -23.12
C GLN A 26 13.24 -0.56 -24.08
N ALA A 27 12.73 -0.99 -25.25
CA ALA A 27 13.55 -1.57 -26.32
C ALA A 27 14.41 -0.52 -27.06
N LEU A 28 14.24 0.77 -26.78
CA LEU A 28 15.05 1.83 -27.37
C LEU A 28 16.45 1.87 -26.75
N HIS A 29 17.46 2.05 -27.60
CA HIS A 29 18.84 2.09 -27.14
C HIS A 29 19.08 3.35 -26.28
N GLY A 30 19.49 3.14 -25.02
CA GLY A 30 19.74 4.23 -24.07
C GLY A 30 18.60 4.49 -23.08
N VAL A 31 17.49 3.73 -23.13
CA VAL A 31 16.41 3.78 -22.14
C VAL A 31 16.54 2.57 -21.21
N HIS A 32 16.61 2.81 -19.90
CA HIS A 32 16.76 1.77 -18.89
C HIS A 32 15.43 1.36 -18.27
N GLU A 33 14.57 2.34 -18.02
CA GLU A 33 13.29 2.12 -17.34
C GLU A 33 12.22 3.06 -17.90
N VAL A 34 11.02 2.52 -18.08
CA VAL A 34 9.85 3.25 -18.57
C VAL A 34 8.66 2.84 -17.73
N HIS A 35 7.97 3.81 -17.17
CA HIS A 35 6.73 3.57 -16.45
C HIS A 35 5.69 4.60 -16.86
N ILE A 36 4.59 4.14 -17.45
CA ILE A 36 3.48 4.98 -17.88
C ILE A 36 2.43 4.96 -16.78
N ASN A 37 2.10 6.13 -16.25
CA ASN A 37 1.00 6.32 -15.32
C ASN A 37 -0.25 6.84 -16.07
N PRO A 38 -1.18 5.96 -16.48
CA PRO A 38 -2.37 6.35 -17.22
C PRO A 38 -3.41 7.09 -16.37
N VAL A 39 -3.21 7.20 -15.05
CA VAL A 39 -4.11 7.94 -14.15
C VAL A 39 -3.65 9.38 -13.96
N ALA A 40 -2.34 9.61 -14.01
CA ALA A 40 -1.73 10.94 -13.93
C ALA A 40 -1.42 11.55 -15.30
N ASP A 41 -1.81 10.87 -16.40
CA ASP A 41 -1.42 11.21 -17.77
C ASP A 41 0.08 11.55 -17.87
N ALA A 42 0.93 10.68 -17.33
CA ALA A 42 2.37 10.94 -17.26
C ALA A 42 3.22 9.71 -17.65
N VAL A 43 4.39 9.94 -18.21
CA VAL A 43 5.40 8.90 -18.50
C VAL A 43 6.68 9.23 -17.75
N HIS A 44 7.14 8.31 -16.91
CA HIS A 44 8.43 8.37 -16.25
C HIS A 44 9.46 7.58 -17.07
N LEU A 45 10.59 8.21 -17.39
CA LEU A 45 11.68 7.65 -18.19
C LEU A 45 12.99 7.76 -17.43
N VAL A 46 13.75 6.67 -17.35
CA VAL A 46 15.17 6.68 -16.97
C VAL A 46 15.99 6.37 -18.20
N TYR A 47 16.80 7.34 -18.66
CA TYR A 47 17.58 7.23 -19.88
C TYR A 47 19.02 7.74 -19.70
N ASP A 48 19.92 7.28 -20.56
CA ASP A 48 21.29 7.76 -20.63
C ASP A 48 21.37 8.98 -21.56
N ALA A 49 21.58 10.16 -20.97
CA ALA A 49 21.67 11.42 -21.69
C ALA A 49 22.85 11.51 -22.67
N ASP A 50 23.85 10.63 -22.52
CA ASP A 50 25.00 10.53 -23.44
C ASP A 50 24.65 9.72 -24.71
N VAL A 51 23.55 8.96 -24.69
CA VAL A 51 23.13 8.02 -25.76
C VAL A 51 21.89 8.51 -26.51
N VAL A 52 20.92 9.10 -25.81
CA VAL A 52 19.66 9.58 -26.41
C VAL A 52 19.24 10.93 -25.82
N SER A 53 18.82 11.87 -26.67
CA SER A 53 18.35 13.19 -26.22
C SER A 53 16.86 13.20 -25.90
N LEU A 54 16.45 14.09 -24.99
CA LEU A 54 15.04 14.25 -24.58
C LEU A 54 14.12 14.63 -25.76
N GLU A 55 14.59 15.46 -26.70
CA GLU A 55 13.83 15.79 -27.92
C GLU A 55 13.63 14.58 -28.82
N HIS A 56 14.63 13.69 -28.92
CA HIS A 56 14.52 12.45 -29.69
C HIS A 56 13.50 11.50 -29.06
N LEU A 57 13.49 11.40 -27.72
CA LEU A 57 12.48 10.63 -26.98
C LEU A 57 11.07 11.16 -27.20
N LYS A 58 10.85 12.48 -27.12
CA LYS A 58 9.55 13.11 -27.42
C LYS A 58 9.09 12.84 -28.86
N HIS A 59 10.00 12.92 -29.82
CA HIS A 59 9.69 12.65 -31.22
C HIS A 59 9.29 11.19 -31.46
N MET A 60 9.94 10.23 -30.79
CA MET A 60 9.57 8.81 -30.87
C MET A 60 8.23 8.53 -30.17
N LEU A 61 7.97 9.15 -29.02
CA LEU A 61 6.68 9.07 -28.34
C LEU A 61 5.54 9.59 -29.25
N ALA A 62 5.77 10.69 -29.97
CA ALA A 62 4.83 11.21 -30.96
C ALA A 62 4.57 10.23 -32.12
N GLN A 63 5.60 9.52 -32.61
CA GLN A 63 5.44 8.48 -33.63
C GLN A 63 4.65 7.26 -33.14
N LEU A 64 4.69 6.98 -31.84
CA LEU A 64 3.91 5.93 -31.18
C LEU A 64 2.48 6.37 -30.81
N GLY A 65 2.08 7.60 -31.18
CA GLY A 65 0.74 8.14 -30.94
C GLY A 65 0.54 8.82 -29.58
N CYS A 66 1.63 9.17 -28.88
CA CYS A 66 1.61 9.91 -27.61
C CYS A 66 2.14 11.33 -27.81
N SER A 67 1.29 12.34 -27.61
CA SER A 67 1.71 13.74 -27.57
C SER A 67 2.16 14.11 -26.14
N CYS A 68 3.39 14.56 -25.97
CA CYS A 68 3.96 14.92 -24.66
C CYS A 68 4.53 16.35 -24.63
N GLU A 69 4.40 17.05 -23.51
CA GLU A 69 5.08 18.32 -23.20
C GLU A 69 5.80 18.22 -21.83
N GLY A 70 6.90 18.98 -21.66
CA GLY A 70 7.66 19.07 -20.41
C GLY A 70 9.10 19.53 -20.61
N GLU A 71 9.55 20.53 -19.85
CA GLU A 71 10.95 20.98 -19.79
C GLU A 71 11.76 20.17 -18.77
N GLU A 72 13.09 20.20 -18.87
CA GLU A 72 13.99 19.58 -17.89
C GLU A 72 13.73 20.12 -16.48
N GLU A 73 13.35 19.25 -15.54
CA GLU A 73 13.42 19.57 -14.12
C GLU A 73 14.89 19.59 -13.68
N GLN A 74 15.52 20.75 -13.82
CA GLN A 74 16.63 21.14 -12.96
C GLN A 74 16.06 21.85 -11.73
N THR A 75 16.36 21.26 -10.57
CA THR A 75 16.14 21.79 -9.23
C THR A 75 16.31 23.32 -9.12
N ALA A 76 15.21 24.06 -8.95
CA ALA A 76 15.20 25.39 -8.32
C ALA A 76 13.76 25.88 -8.05
N HIS A 77 13.61 26.58 -6.92
CA HIS A 77 12.36 27.04 -6.32
C HIS A 77 11.51 28.02 -7.16
N ALA A 78 10.21 28.01 -6.79
CA ALA A 78 9.23 29.11 -6.82
C ALA A 78 8.50 29.40 -8.14
N HIS A 79 7.19 29.08 -8.16
CA HIS A 79 6.06 30.00 -8.28
C HIS A 79 4.79 29.20 -8.66
N MET A 80 3.84 29.04 -7.74
CA MET A 80 2.46 28.67 -8.08
C MET A 80 1.56 29.84 -7.75
N GLU A 81 1.22 30.62 -8.78
CA GLU A 81 -0.03 31.36 -8.82
C GLU A 81 -1.09 30.48 -9.50
N HIS A 82 -2.20 30.30 -8.79
CA HIS A 82 -3.55 30.03 -9.27
C HIS A 82 -3.75 29.19 -10.55
N GLU A 83 -4.09 27.90 -10.38
CA GLU A 83 -5.17 27.28 -11.15
C GLU A 83 -5.88 26.19 -10.32
N HIS A 84 -6.99 26.59 -9.69
CA HIS A 84 -8.02 25.68 -9.23
C HIS A 84 -8.75 25.14 -10.47
N ASP A 85 -8.42 23.92 -10.89
CA ASP A 85 -9.33 22.90 -11.44
C ASP A 85 -8.52 21.93 -12.30
N LYS A 86 -8.32 20.71 -11.77
CA LYS A 86 -8.34 19.41 -12.49
C LYS A 86 -7.77 18.31 -11.61
N ALA A 87 -8.61 17.87 -10.67
CA ALA A 87 -8.47 16.55 -10.07
C ALA A 87 -9.01 15.48 -11.04
N GLU A 88 -8.37 15.30 -12.20
CA GLU A 88 -8.92 14.49 -13.32
C GLU A 88 -8.90 12.96 -13.08
N GLY A 89 -8.11 12.45 -12.12
CA GLY A 89 -8.07 11.01 -11.83
C GLY A 89 -9.29 10.45 -11.08
N HIS A 90 -10.01 11.26 -10.29
CA HIS A 90 -11.08 10.79 -9.41
C HIS A 90 -12.49 10.86 -10.03
N ASP A 91 -12.72 11.77 -10.98
CA ASP A 91 -14.04 11.94 -11.62
C ASP A 91 -14.31 10.94 -12.74
N HIS A 92 -13.28 10.40 -13.39
CA HIS A 92 -13.45 9.48 -14.51
C HIS A 92 -14.17 8.19 -14.12
N HIS A 93 -13.83 7.58 -12.98
CA HIS A 93 -14.51 6.39 -12.47
C HIS A 93 -15.95 6.66 -12.01
N ALA A 94 -16.21 7.84 -11.43
CA ALA A 94 -17.56 8.25 -11.03
C ALA A 94 -18.47 8.47 -12.25
N MET A 95 -17.93 9.08 -13.31
CA MET A 95 -18.63 9.27 -14.58
C MET A 95 -18.93 7.93 -15.27
N MET A 96 -17.96 7.01 -15.32
CA MET A 96 -18.19 5.67 -15.89
C MET A 96 -19.24 4.87 -15.10
N GLU A 97 -19.20 4.90 -13.76
CA GLU A 97 -20.22 4.22 -12.96
C GLU A 97 -21.61 4.78 -13.23
N ALA A 98 -21.74 6.11 -13.30
CA ALA A 98 -23.02 6.76 -13.60
C ALA A 98 -23.56 6.34 -14.97
N ASP A 99 -22.70 6.18 -15.99
CA ASP A 99 -23.08 5.70 -17.31
C ASP A 99 -23.57 4.24 -17.27
N PHE A 100 -22.79 3.32 -16.69
CA PHE A 100 -23.19 1.91 -16.57
C PHE A 100 -24.47 1.72 -15.74
N ARG A 101 -24.62 2.48 -14.65
CA ARG A 101 -25.86 2.50 -13.84
C ARG A 101 -27.07 2.96 -14.66
N ARG A 102 -26.92 4.07 -15.41
CA ARG A 102 -28.00 4.60 -16.25
C ARG A 102 -28.38 3.59 -17.34
N ARG A 103 -27.38 3.00 -17.99
CA ARG A 103 -27.60 1.96 -19.01
C ARG A 103 -28.30 0.74 -18.42
N PHE A 104 -27.85 0.25 -17.28
CA PHE A 104 -28.46 -0.89 -16.59
C PHE A 104 -29.95 -0.67 -16.32
N TRP A 105 -30.33 0.46 -15.72
CA TRP A 105 -31.74 0.71 -15.41
C TRP A 105 -32.62 0.84 -16.65
N VAL A 106 -32.11 1.50 -17.71
CA VAL A 106 -32.83 1.60 -18.99
C VAL A 106 -32.98 0.21 -19.64
N VAL A 107 -31.91 -0.57 -19.70
CA VAL A 107 -31.93 -1.92 -20.26
C VAL A 107 -32.84 -2.82 -19.44
N LEU A 108 -32.76 -2.80 -18.11
CA LEU A 108 -33.62 -3.59 -17.24
C LEU A 108 -35.10 -3.28 -17.45
N ALA A 109 -35.45 -2.00 -17.56
CA ALA A 109 -36.81 -1.55 -17.81
C ALA A 109 -37.36 -2.07 -19.15
N LEU A 110 -36.50 -2.24 -20.17
CA LEU A 110 -36.86 -2.81 -21.48
C LEU A 110 -36.82 -4.35 -21.48
N THR A 111 -35.90 -4.97 -20.73
CA THR A 111 -35.75 -6.42 -20.62
C THR A 111 -36.96 -7.06 -19.95
N ILE A 112 -37.58 -6.40 -18.96
CA ILE A 112 -38.79 -6.92 -18.28
C ILE A 112 -39.95 -7.17 -19.29
N PRO A 113 -40.38 -6.18 -20.10
CA PRO A 113 -41.34 -6.41 -21.18
C PRO A 113 -40.91 -7.50 -22.18
N VAL A 114 -39.62 -7.54 -22.56
CA VAL A 114 -39.11 -8.59 -23.46
C VAL A 114 -39.29 -9.99 -22.87
N LEU A 115 -39.02 -10.17 -21.56
CA LEU A 115 -39.25 -11.43 -20.87
C LEU A 115 -40.73 -11.81 -20.83
N ILE A 116 -41.62 -10.86 -20.53
CA ILE A 116 -43.07 -11.10 -20.49
C ILE A 116 -43.61 -11.50 -21.88
N LEU A 117 -43.07 -10.91 -22.95
CA LEU A 117 -43.50 -11.15 -24.32
C LEU A 117 -42.81 -12.34 -24.99
N SER A 118 -41.78 -12.91 -24.37
CA SER A 118 -41.04 -14.05 -24.91
C SER A 118 -41.90 -15.33 -24.91
N PRO A 119 -42.08 -16.01 -26.05
CA PRO A 119 -42.86 -17.25 -26.14
C PRO A 119 -42.35 -18.36 -25.21
N THR A 120 -41.02 -18.47 -25.05
CA THR A 120 -40.39 -19.49 -24.20
C THR A 120 -40.73 -19.26 -22.72
N ILE A 121 -40.66 -18.01 -22.27
CA ILE A 121 -40.99 -17.63 -20.88
C ILE A 121 -42.50 -17.82 -20.62
N GLN A 122 -43.34 -17.41 -21.57
CA GLN A 122 -44.79 -17.62 -21.53
C GLN A 122 -45.15 -19.11 -21.35
N GLN A 123 -44.49 -19.99 -22.09
CA GLN A 123 -44.67 -21.44 -21.98
C GLN A 123 -44.29 -21.97 -20.58
N TRP A 124 -43.17 -21.52 -20.02
CA TRP A 124 -42.72 -21.97 -18.70
C TRP A 124 -43.66 -21.57 -17.57
N PHE A 125 -44.22 -20.35 -17.63
CA PHE A 125 -45.11 -19.82 -16.60
C PHE A 125 -46.61 -20.04 -16.90
N GLY A 126 -46.95 -20.69 -18.02
CA GLY A 126 -48.32 -21.09 -18.34
C GLY A 126 -49.28 -19.95 -18.70
N PHE A 127 -48.76 -18.79 -19.14
CA PHE A 127 -49.57 -17.67 -19.61
C PHE A 127 -49.31 -17.38 -21.09
N SER A 128 -50.28 -16.81 -21.80
CA SER A 128 -50.10 -16.39 -23.20
C SER A 128 -50.54 -14.96 -23.39
N LEU A 129 -49.61 -14.11 -23.81
CA LEU A 129 -49.83 -12.70 -24.10
C LEU A 129 -49.41 -12.46 -25.55
N THR A 130 -50.31 -12.79 -26.48
CA THR A 130 -50.07 -12.64 -27.92
C THR A 130 -51.03 -11.59 -28.48
N PHE A 131 -50.49 -10.62 -29.20
CA PHE A 131 -51.26 -9.62 -29.93
C PHE A 131 -50.60 -9.35 -31.29
N PRO A 132 -51.35 -8.93 -32.32
CA PRO A 132 -50.78 -8.62 -33.62
C PRO A 132 -49.65 -7.59 -33.51
N GLY A 133 -48.43 -7.99 -33.89
CA GLY A 133 -47.25 -7.13 -33.86
C GLY A 133 -46.33 -7.28 -32.64
N TYR A 134 -46.61 -8.20 -31.71
CA TYR A 134 -45.71 -8.46 -30.56
C TYR A 134 -44.26 -8.77 -30.98
N ARG A 135 -44.05 -9.48 -32.11
CA ARG A 135 -42.72 -9.79 -32.68
C ARG A 135 -41.95 -8.53 -33.11
N TYR A 136 -42.66 -7.53 -33.67
CA TYR A 136 -42.04 -6.25 -34.04
C TYR A 136 -41.71 -5.42 -32.81
N LEU A 137 -42.55 -5.48 -31.77
CA LEU A 137 -42.27 -4.83 -30.50
C LEU A 137 -41.02 -5.44 -29.82
N LEU A 138 -40.92 -6.78 -29.80
CA LEU A 138 -39.73 -7.51 -29.33
C LEU A 138 -38.48 -7.07 -30.10
N PHE A 139 -38.56 -7.01 -31.43
CA PHE A 139 -37.47 -6.51 -32.26
C PHE A 139 -37.04 -5.09 -31.89
N VAL A 140 -37.97 -4.15 -31.75
CA VAL A 140 -37.66 -2.75 -31.42
C VAL A 140 -36.98 -2.65 -30.04
N MET A 141 -37.54 -3.32 -29.02
CA MET A 141 -36.97 -3.30 -27.67
C MET A 141 -35.59 -3.95 -27.64
N ALA A 142 -35.43 -5.12 -28.26
CA ALA A 142 -34.14 -5.80 -28.35
C ALA A 142 -33.11 -4.98 -29.14
N THR A 143 -33.52 -4.28 -30.20
CA THR A 143 -32.64 -3.35 -30.94
C THR A 143 -32.10 -2.27 -30.01
N VAL A 144 -32.97 -1.62 -29.25
CA VAL A 144 -32.54 -0.59 -28.29
C VAL A 144 -31.59 -1.20 -27.24
N ILE A 145 -31.94 -2.34 -26.65
CA ILE A 145 -31.10 -3.02 -25.65
C ILE A 145 -29.73 -3.37 -26.22
N THR A 146 -29.68 -3.98 -27.41
CA THR A 146 -28.44 -4.35 -28.08
C THR A 146 -27.60 -3.11 -28.35
N PHE A 147 -28.07 -2.14 -29.13
CA PHE A 147 -27.21 -1.01 -29.53
C PHE A 147 -26.88 -0.05 -28.39
N TYR A 148 -27.83 0.27 -27.50
CA TYR A 148 -27.58 1.18 -26.39
C TYR A 148 -26.86 0.50 -25.23
N GLY A 149 -27.24 -0.75 -24.91
CA GLY A 149 -26.65 -1.50 -23.80
C GLY A 149 -25.24 -1.99 -24.10
N THR A 150 -24.96 -2.50 -25.30
CA THR A 150 -23.62 -3.04 -25.61
C THR A 150 -22.63 -2.08 -26.24
N TRP A 151 -23.01 -0.82 -26.47
CA TRP A 151 -22.12 0.19 -27.04
C TRP A 151 -20.73 0.28 -26.38
N PRO A 152 -20.59 0.26 -25.03
CA PRO A 152 -19.27 0.29 -24.40
C PRO A 152 -18.42 -0.92 -24.77
N PHE A 153 -19.02 -2.10 -24.85
CA PHE A 153 -18.35 -3.34 -25.23
C PHE A 153 -17.94 -3.34 -26.71
N TYR A 154 -18.77 -2.80 -27.62
CA TYR A 154 -18.38 -2.64 -29.02
C TYR A 154 -17.20 -1.69 -29.19
N LYS A 155 -17.17 -0.58 -28.43
CA LYS A 155 -16.04 0.35 -28.44
C LYS A 155 -14.76 -0.34 -27.98
N ASN A 156 -14.83 -1.10 -26.89
CA ASN A 156 -13.69 -1.84 -26.33
C ASN A 156 -13.24 -2.99 -27.24
N ALA A 157 -14.17 -3.78 -27.78
CA ALA A 157 -13.86 -4.85 -28.73
C ALA A 157 -13.14 -4.32 -29.98
N ARG A 158 -13.55 -3.15 -30.49
CA ARG A 158 -12.87 -2.51 -31.62
C ARG A 158 -11.44 -2.09 -31.29
N LYS A 159 -11.21 -1.61 -30.06
CA LYS A 159 -9.84 -1.31 -29.58
C LYS A 159 -9.02 -2.58 -29.43
N ALA A 160 -9.57 -3.62 -28.81
CA ALA A 160 -8.93 -4.91 -28.60
C ALA A 160 -8.53 -5.59 -29.93
N LEU A 161 -9.43 -5.61 -30.92
CA LEU A 161 -9.11 -6.12 -32.26
C LEU A 161 -7.96 -5.36 -32.93
N ARG A 162 -7.91 -4.03 -32.78
CA ARG A 162 -6.83 -3.20 -33.33
C ARG A 162 -5.50 -3.45 -32.64
N SER A 163 -5.51 -3.74 -31.34
CA SER A 163 -4.30 -4.09 -30.59
C SER A 163 -3.89 -5.56 -30.76
N GLY A 164 -4.66 -6.37 -31.50
CA GLY A 164 -4.37 -7.79 -31.71
C GLY A 164 -4.63 -8.67 -30.48
N VAL A 165 -5.39 -8.17 -29.51
CA VAL A 165 -5.79 -8.92 -28.31
C VAL A 165 -7.27 -9.28 -28.43
N LEU A 166 -7.61 -10.54 -28.21
CA LEU A 166 -9.01 -10.96 -28.05
C LEU A 166 -9.34 -10.92 -26.56
N ASP A 167 -10.15 -9.95 -26.15
CA ASP A 167 -10.60 -9.78 -24.75
C ASP A 167 -12.06 -10.26 -24.58
N MET A 168 -12.59 -10.15 -23.35
CA MET A 168 -14.00 -10.49 -23.08
C MET A 168 -14.98 -9.63 -23.89
N SER A 169 -14.62 -8.38 -24.20
CA SER A 169 -15.45 -7.46 -24.98
C SER A 169 -15.68 -7.99 -26.40
N VAL A 170 -14.66 -8.62 -27.01
CA VAL A 170 -14.77 -9.24 -28.33
C VAL A 170 -15.77 -10.39 -28.32
N LEU A 171 -15.65 -11.32 -27.37
CA LEU A 171 -16.56 -12.46 -27.27
C LEU A 171 -18.00 -12.02 -27.06
N VAL A 172 -18.22 -11.09 -26.11
CA VAL A 172 -19.54 -10.50 -25.84
C VAL A 172 -20.11 -9.83 -27.09
N SER A 173 -19.28 -9.05 -27.80
CA SER A 173 -19.70 -8.37 -29.02
C SER A 173 -20.13 -9.35 -30.11
N ILE A 174 -19.39 -10.45 -30.31
CA ILE A 174 -19.72 -11.48 -31.27
C ILE A 174 -21.00 -12.20 -30.85
N ALA A 175 -21.12 -12.64 -29.60
CA ALA A 175 -22.26 -13.39 -29.10
C ALA A 175 -23.57 -12.58 -29.18
N VAL A 176 -23.55 -11.34 -28.69
CA VAL A 176 -24.71 -10.43 -28.75
C VAL A 176 -25.10 -10.11 -30.19
N SER A 177 -24.13 -9.82 -31.05
CA SER A 177 -24.41 -9.50 -32.46
C SER A 177 -24.94 -10.72 -33.21
N ALA A 178 -24.37 -11.90 -33.00
CA ALA A 178 -24.82 -13.14 -33.64
C ALA A 178 -26.24 -13.51 -33.18
N GLY A 179 -26.52 -13.46 -31.88
CA GLY A 179 -27.85 -13.72 -31.34
C GLY A 179 -28.90 -12.70 -31.81
N TYR A 180 -28.54 -11.41 -31.82
CA TYR A 180 -29.42 -10.36 -32.31
C TYR A 180 -29.71 -10.52 -33.81
N LEU A 181 -28.69 -10.64 -34.67
CA LEU A 181 -28.86 -10.79 -36.11
C LEU A 181 -29.64 -12.05 -36.48
N PHE A 182 -29.42 -13.15 -35.75
CA PHE A 182 -30.21 -14.37 -35.93
C PHE A 182 -31.69 -14.13 -35.60
N SER A 183 -31.97 -13.42 -34.51
CA SER A 183 -33.35 -13.09 -34.08
C SER A 183 -34.06 -12.16 -35.06
N VAL A 184 -33.34 -11.20 -35.64
CA VAL A 184 -33.83 -10.36 -36.74
C VAL A 184 -34.18 -11.22 -37.95
N GLY A 185 -33.29 -12.12 -38.35
CA GLY A 185 -33.53 -13.09 -39.43
C GLY A 185 -34.77 -13.95 -39.16
N SER A 186 -34.93 -14.44 -37.93
CA SER A 186 -36.12 -15.21 -37.51
C SER A 186 -37.42 -14.38 -37.54
N THR A 187 -37.32 -13.07 -37.43
CA THR A 187 -38.49 -12.17 -37.42
C THR A 187 -38.96 -11.83 -38.83
N PHE A 188 -38.03 -11.64 -39.77
CA PHE A 188 -38.34 -11.10 -41.10
C PHE A 188 -38.10 -12.05 -42.28
N ILE A 189 -37.19 -13.02 -42.15
CA ILE A 189 -36.66 -13.80 -43.29
C ILE A 189 -37.08 -15.27 -43.19
N PHE A 190 -36.89 -15.90 -42.04
CA PHE A 190 -37.15 -17.32 -41.82
C PHE A 190 -37.91 -17.54 -40.51
N THR A 191 -38.54 -18.69 -40.33
CA THR A 191 -39.22 -19.01 -39.06
C THR A 191 -38.33 -19.91 -38.21
N ALA A 192 -37.82 -19.37 -37.10
CA ALA A 192 -36.99 -20.11 -36.13
C ALA A 192 -37.29 -19.66 -34.70
N VAL A 193 -36.63 -20.27 -33.71
CA VAL A 193 -36.63 -19.75 -32.33
C VAL A 193 -35.83 -18.44 -32.32
N ASP A 194 -36.37 -17.37 -31.75
CA ASP A 194 -35.62 -16.13 -31.55
C ASP A 194 -34.81 -16.15 -30.25
N PHE A 195 -33.74 -15.36 -30.20
CA PHE A 195 -32.84 -15.21 -29.05
C PHE A 195 -33.00 -13.84 -28.37
N TYR A 196 -34.14 -13.16 -28.54
CA TYR A 196 -34.30 -11.78 -28.06
C TYR A 196 -34.20 -11.68 -26.54
N TRP A 197 -34.73 -12.66 -25.81
CA TRP A 197 -34.72 -12.63 -24.35
C TRP A 197 -33.37 -13.06 -23.76
N GLU A 198 -32.67 -14.01 -24.38
CA GLU A 198 -31.31 -14.42 -24.03
C GLU A 198 -30.34 -13.25 -24.21
N VAL A 199 -30.37 -12.58 -25.37
CA VAL A 199 -29.52 -11.42 -25.61
C VAL A 199 -29.87 -10.28 -24.65
N SER A 200 -31.15 -10.01 -24.40
CA SER A 200 -31.57 -8.92 -23.51
C SER A 200 -31.17 -9.15 -22.05
N THR A 201 -31.27 -10.39 -21.56
CA THR A 201 -30.85 -10.76 -20.20
C THR A 201 -29.33 -10.78 -20.07
N LEU A 202 -28.63 -11.28 -21.09
CA LEU A 202 -27.17 -11.25 -21.19
C LEU A 202 -26.63 -9.82 -21.02
N VAL A 203 -27.16 -8.88 -21.80
CA VAL A 203 -26.76 -7.46 -21.75
C VAL A 203 -27.11 -6.81 -20.41
N ALA A 204 -28.28 -7.12 -19.84
CA ALA A 204 -28.67 -6.61 -18.53
C ALA A 204 -27.71 -7.07 -17.42
N VAL A 205 -27.35 -8.36 -17.40
CA VAL A 205 -26.42 -8.92 -16.40
C VAL A 205 -25.00 -8.41 -16.62
N LEU A 206 -24.55 -8.24 -17.86
CA LEU A 206 -23.27 -7.63 -18.21
C LEU A 206 -23.13 -6.21 -17.63
N LEU A 207 -24.14 -5.38 -17.85
CA LEU A 207 -24.18 -4.01 -17.35
C LEU A 207 -24.26 -3.96 -15.83
N LEU A 208 -25.04 -4.85 -15.21
CA LEU A 208 -25.11 -4.97 -13.76
C LEU A 208 -23.73 -5.32 -13.18
N GLY A 209 -23.06 -6.30 -13.78
CA GLY A 209 -21.73 -6.74 -13.37
C GLY A 209 -20.72 -5.59 -13.37
N HIS A 210 -20.59 -4.88 -14.49
CA HIS A 210 -19.69 -3.74 -14.61
C HIS A 210 -20.08 -2.58 -13.68
N TRP A 211 -21.38 -2.35 -13.46
CA TRP A 211 -21.82 -1.37 -12.48
C TRP A 211 -21.41 -1.76 -11.05
N LEU A 212 -21.56 -3.03 -10.66
CA LEU A 212 -21.15 -3.53 -9.36
C LEU A 212 -19.62 -3.45 -9.17
N GLU A 213 -18.84 -3.78 -10.20
CA GLU A 213 -17.39 -3.61 -10.21
C GLU A 213 -16.99 -2.16 -9.95
N MET A 214 -17.51 -1.23 -10.75
CA MET A 214 -17.20 0.19 -10.58
C MET A 214 -17.65 0.73 -9.22
N ARG A 215 -18.81 0.28 -8.72
CA ARG A 215 -19.30 0.65 -7.39
C ARG A 215 -18.41 0.11 -6.28
N ALA A 216 -17.89 -1.11 -6.41
CA ALA A 216 -16.97 -1.71 -5.46
C ALA A 216 -15.64 -0.93 -5.42
N VAL A 217 -15.10 -0.57 -6.59
CA VAL A 217 -13.89 0.26 -6.73
C VAL A 217 -14.11 1.68 -6.18
N ARG A 218 -15.29 2.29 -6.34
CA ARG A 218 -15.57 3.60 -5.74
C ARG A 218 -15.71 3.53 -4.21
N GLY A 219 -16.29 2.45 -3.69
CA GLY A 219 -16.48 2.27 -2.24
C GLY A 219 -15.17 2.35 -1.46
N THR A 220 -14.06 1.99 -2.09
CA THR A 220 -12.72 1.99 -1.50
C THR A 220 -11.96 3.30 -1.71
N ALA A 221 -12.22 4.03 -2.81
CA ALA A 221 -11.80 5.43 -2.96
C ALA A 221 -12.36 6.33 -1.84
N GLY A 222 -13.52 5.97 -1.27
CA GLY A 222 -14.07 6.61 -0.08
C GLY A 222 -13.16 6.48 1.16
N ALA A 223 -12.42 5.39 1.32
CA ALA A 223 -11.49 5.21 2.44
C ALA A 223 -10.29 6.16 2.34
N LEU A 224 -9.78 6.42 1.13
CA LEU A 224 -8.75 7.45 0.90
C LEU A 224 -9.28 8.85 1.24
N LYS A 225 -10.56 9.10 0.95
CA LYS A 225 -11.24 10.34 1.36
C LYS A 225 -11.41 10.45 2.88
N GLU A 226 -11.61 9.33 3.58
CA GLU A 226 -11.58 9.34 5.05
C GLU A 226 -10.19 9.66 5.60
N LEU A 227 -9.11 9.25 4.91
CA LEU A 227 -7.75 9.64 5.26
C LEU A 227 -7.53 11.15 5.04
N THR A 228 -8.00 11.73 3.94
CA THR A 228 -7.85 13.19 3.72
C THR A 228 -8.65 14.03 4.71
N LYS A 229 -9.81 13.53 5.18
CA LYS A 229 -10.58 14.16 6.26
C LYS A 229 -9.86 14.19 7.62
N LEU A 230 -8.77 13.44 7.77
CA LEU A 230 -7.95 13.51 8.98
C LEU A 230 -7.21 14.85 9.06
N ILE A 231 -6.90 15.50 7.93
CA ILE A 231 -6.29 16.83 7.93
C ILE A 231 -7.40 17.88 8.17
N PRO A 232 -7.30 18.69 9.24
CA PRO A 232 -8.25 19.78 9.46
C PRO A 232 -8.14 20.84 8.36
N PRO A 233 -9.26 21.48 7.95
CA PRO A 233 -9.25 22.49 6.88
C PRO A 233 -8.60 23.81 7.32
N MET A 234 -8.59 24.09 8.62
CA MET A 234 -8.02 25.27 9.23
C MET A 234 -6.97 24.88 10.27
N ALA A 235 -5.98 25.75 10.47
CA ALA A 235 -4.94 25.62 11.46
C ALA A 235 -4.86 26.91 12.31
N ASN A 236 -4.62 26.76 13.61
CA ASN A 236 -4.40 27.89 14.51
C ASN A 236 -2.91 28.28 14.45
N ARG A 237 -2.54 29.26 13.63
CA ARG A 237 -1.17 29.79 13.56
C ARG A 237 -0.96 30.84 14.66
N ILE A 238 0.21 30.81 15.31
CA ILE A 238 0.63 31.81 16.27
C ILE A 238 1.49 32.84 15.53
N ALA A 239 1.04 34.08 15.49
CA ALA A 239 1.75 35.20 14.87
C ALA A 239 2.94 35.65 15.75
N GLU A 240 3.85 36.45 15.19
CA GLU A 240 5.05 36.95 15.90
C GLU A 240 4.72 37.78 17.14
N ASP A 241 3.53 38.39 17.20
CA ASP A 241 3.02 39.15 18.35
C ASP A 241 2.42 38.26 19.45
N GLY A 242 2.40 36.94 19.25
CA GLY A 242 1.84 35.95 20.17
C GLY A 242 0.33 35.77 20.07
N SER A 243 -0.35 36.47 19.15
CA SER A 243 -1.77 36.26 18.86
C SER A 243 -2.00 34.96 18.06
N VAL A 244 -3.18 34.36 18.21
CA VAL A 244 -3.56 33.13 17.48
C VAL A 244 -4.53 33.51 16.37
N GLU A 245 -4.14 33.25 15.12
CA GLU A 245 -4.95 33.43 13.93
C GLU A 245 -5.35 32.07 13.32
N GLU A 246 -6.60 31.97 12.88
CA GLU A 246 -7.08 30.76 12.19
C GLU A 246 -6.86 30.94 10.68
N VAL A 247 -5.97 30.13 10.11
CA VAL A 247 -5.60 30.20 8.69
C VAL A 247 -5.96 28.90 7.98
N PRO A 248 -6.29 28.92 6.68
CA PRO A 248 -6.42 27.69 5.91
C PRO A 248 -5.16 26.85 6.02
N THR A 249 -5.30 25.54 6.22
CA THR A 249 -4.17 24.62 6.38
C THR A 249 -3.23 24.64 5.16
N LEU A 250 -3.72 25.02 3.99
CA LEU A 250 -2.95 25.20 2.75
C LEU A 250 -2.01 26.42 2.78
N GLU A 251 -2.27 27.41 3.63
CA GLU A 251 -1.46 28.63 3.74
C GLU A 251 -0.34 28.50 4.78
N VAL A 252 -0.31 27.39 5.52
CA VAL A 252 0.69 27.09 6.53
C VAL A 252 2.03 26.77 5.86
N ARG A 253 3.09 27.40 6.34
CA ARG A 253 4.45 27.24 5.81
C ARG A 253 5.35 26.53 6.81
N LYS A 254 6.42 25.94 6.28
CA LYS A 254 7.51 25.36 7.09
C LYS A 254 8.11 26.43 8.00
N GLY A 255 8.26 26.11 9.28
CA GLY A 255 8.72 27.03 10.31
C GLY A 255 7.61 27.77 11.07
N ASP A 256 6.36 27.77 10.57
CA ASP A 256 5.23 28.35 11.29
C ASP A 256 5.02 27.67 12.65
N LEU A 257 4.58 28.44 13.64
CA LEU A 257 4.22 27.94 14.95
C LEU A 257 2.71 27.74 15.01
N LEU A 258 2.24 26.53 15.30
CA LEU A 258 0.81 26.22 15.38
C LEU A 258 0.42 25.83 16.80
N LEU A 259 -0.78 26.26 17.21
CA LEU A 259 -1.41 25.84 18.46
C LEU A 259 -2.37 24.69 18.18
N VAL A 260 -2.13 23.54 18.81
CA VAL A 260 -3.05 22.40 18.79
C VAL A 260 -3.70 22.28 20.17
N ARG A 261 -5.01 22.55 20.26
CA ARG A 261 -5.75 22.47 21.52
C ARG A 261 -6.13 21.02 21.86
N PRO A 262 -6.50 20.74 23.12
CA PRO A 262 -7.00 19.41 23.50
C PRO A 262 -8.18 18.98 22.61
N GLY A 263 -8.14 17.76 22.10
CA GLY A 263 -9.15 17.20 21.20
C GLY A 263 -9.11 17.72 19.74
N GLU A 264 -8.21 18.65 19.40
CA GLU A 264 -7.99 19.06 18.00
C GLU A 264 -7.09 18.06 17.27
N ARG A 265 -7.19 18.04 15.94
CA ARG A 265 -6.28 17.27 15.10
C ARG A 265 -5.03 18.09 14.79
N VAL A 266 -3.89 17.43 14.75
CA VAL A 266 -2.64 18.06 14.33
C VAL A 266 -2.74 18.43 12.84
N PRO A 267 -2.61 19.72 12.46
CA PRO A 267 -2.82 20.16 11.08
C PRO A 267 -1.68 19.78 10.13
N MET A 268 -0.43 19.82 10.60
CA MET A 268 0.79 19.64 9.82
C MET A 268 1.82 18.84 10.62
N ASP A 269 2.71 18.14 9.92
CA ASP A 269 3.83 17.44 10.55
C ASP A 269 4.84 18.47 11.10
N GLY A 270 5.21 18.32 12.37
CA GLY A 270 6.11 19.26 13.03
C GLY A 270 6.67 18.76 14.34
N ARG A 271 7.42 19.61 15.04
CA ARG A 271 8.04 19.29 16.33
C ARG A 271 7.43 20.10 17.46
N VAL A 272 7.14 19.45 18.58
CA VAL A 272 6.62 20.13 19.78
C VAL A 272 7.69 21.06 20.33
N VAL A 273 7.37 22.35 20.43
CA VAL A 273 8.25 23.37 21.02
C VAL A 273 7.83 23.74 22.44
N GLU A 274 6.55 23.52 22.78
CA GLU A 274 5.99 23.84 24.10
C GLU A 274 4.74 22.99 24.37
N GLY A 275 4.53 22.64 25.63
CA GLY A 275 3.40 21.82 26.08
C GLY A 275 3.72 20.33 26.20
N GLN A 276 2.79 19.60 26.79
CA GLN A 276 2.83 18.15 26.94
C GLN A 276 1.41 17.60 26.79
N SER A 277 1.25 16.54 26.01
CA SER A 277 -0.04 15.88 25.79
C SER A 277 0.17 14.44 25.35
N SER A 278 -0.88 13.63 25.44
CA SER A 278 -0.93 12.34 24.76
C SER A 278 -1.52 12.54 23.35
N VAL A 279 -0.94 11.93 22.33
CA VAL A 279 -1.42 12.01 20.95
C VAL A 279 -1.81 10.62 20.49
N ASN A 280 -3.03 10.49 19.98
CA ASN A 280 -3.50 9.24 19.39
C ASN A 280 -3.11 9.17 17.92
N GLU A 281 -2.12 8.33 17.63
CA GLU A 281 -1.57 8.10 16.30
C GLU A 281 -2.09 6.82 15.64
N ALA A 282 -3.06 6.12 16.26
CA ALA A 282 -3.53 4.79 15.85
C ALA A 282 -4.00 4.72 14.39
N MET A 283 -4.55 5.82 13.86
CA MET A 283 -5.03 5.89 12.48
C MET A 283 -3.90 5.94 11.43
N ILE A 284 -2.69 6.29 11.84
CA ILE A 284 -1.52 6.45 10.96
C ILE A 284 -0.48 5.37 11.24
N THR A 285 -0.15 5.15 12.51
CA THR A 285 0.88 4.19 12.95
C THR A 285 0.33 2.79 13.24
N GLY A 286 -0.99 2.67 13.46
CA GLY A 286 -1.63 1.42 13.89
C GLY A 286 -1.49 1.13 15.39
N GLU A 287 -0.70 1.92 16.13
CA GLU A 287 -0.51 1.74 17.57
C GLU A 287 -1.74 2.19 18.35
N SER A 288 -2.38 1.27 19.07
CA SER A 288 -3.67 1.54 19.74
C SER A 288 -3.55 2.40 21.01
N LYS A 289 -2.35 2.53 21.58
CA LYS A 289 -2.11 3.33 22.78
C LYS A 289 -1.68 4.75 22.38
N PRO A 290 -2.27 5.81 22.98
CA PRO A 290 -1.79 7.17 22.78
C PRO A 290 -0.32 7.32 23.19
N VAL A 291 0.46 8.02 22.37
CA VAL A 291 1.88 8.27 22.59
C VAL A 291 2.03 9.59 23.35
N SER A 292 2.81 9.61 24.43
CA SER A 292 3.12 10.85 25.14
C SER A 292 4.05 11.72 24.30
N LYS A 293 3.72 13.00 24.13
CA LYS A 293 4.52 13.99 23.41
C LYS A 293 4.92 15.13 24.35
N THR A 294 6.20 15.44 24.33
CA THR A 294 6.88 16.48 25.11
C THR A 294 7.73 17.36 24.19
N ILE A 295 8.37 18.39 24.73
CA ILE A 295 9.21 19.32 23.97
C ILE A 295 10.32 18.54 23.25
N GLY A 296 10.40 18.72 21.94
CA GLY A 296 11.36 18.04 21.07
C GLY A 296 10.78 16.86 20.29
N ASP A 297 9.62 16.33 20.68
CA ASP A 297 9.01 15.18 20.00
C ASP A 297 8.31 15.56 18.68
N GLU A 298 8.29 14.63 17.73
CA GLU A 298 7.57 14.79 16.45
C GLU A 298 6.06 14.61 16.66
N ALA A 299 5.27 15.51 16.09
CA ALA A 299 3.81 15.46 16.03
C ALA A 299 3.38 15.28 14.57
N ILE A 300 2.68 14.18 14.28
CA ILE A 300 2.29 13.80 12.93
C ILE A 300 0.93 14.43 12.58
N GLY A 301 0.83 15.03 11.39
CA GLY A 301 -0.40 15.60 10.85
C GLY A 301 -1.51 14.57 10.68
N GLY A 302 -2.73 14.96 11.06
CA GLY A 302 -3.94 14.13 11.03
C GLY A 302 -4.19 13.31 12.30
N THR A 303 -3.21 13.23 13.20
CA THR A 303 -3.36 12.57 14.51
C THR A 303 -4.22 13.40 15.47
N LEU A 304 -4.79 12.75 16.48
CA LEU A 304 -5.68 13.40 17.44
C LEU A 304 -4.92 13.77 18.71
N ASN A 305 -4.89 15.06 19.04
CA ASN A 305 -4.35 15.52 20.30
C ASN A 305 -5.30 15.17 21.46
N GLY A 306 -4.73 14.68 22.56
CA GLY A 306 -5.44 14.27 23.77
C GLY A 306 -5.79 15.47 24.65
N GLU A 307 -5.36 15.42 25.92
CA GLU A 307 -5.85 16.34 26.96
C GLU A 307 -5.03 17.64 27.10
N GLY A 308 -3.78 17.67 26.63
CA GLY A 308 -2.88 18.82 26.76
C GLY A 308 -2.89 19.72 25.51
N ALA A 309 -2.47 20.98 25.67
CA ALA A 309 -2.23 21.88 24.53
C ALA A 309 -0.78 21.75 24.06
N LEU A 310 -0.58 21.70 22.75
CA LEU A 310 0.75 21.62 22.14
C LEU A 310 0.98 22.85 21.26
N ARG A 311 2.19 23.42 21.34
CA ARG A 311 2.71 24.31 20.30
C ARG A 311 3.68 23.53 19.46
N ILE A 312 3.41 23.45 18.17
CA ILE A 312 4.23 22.71 17.22
C ILE A 312 4.85 23.66 16.20
N ARG A 313 6.13 23.44 15.87
CA ARG A 313 6.79 24.11 14.76
C ARG A 313 6.73 23.22 13.54
N VAL A 314 6.17 23.72 12.44
CA VAL A 314 5.96 22.96 11.22
C VAL A 314 7.30 22.58 10.58
N GLU A 315 7.49 21.29 10.30
CA GLU A 315 8.70 20.76 9.64
C GLU A 315 8.42 20.27 8.21
N LYS A 316 7.24 19.71 7.94
CA LYS A 316 6.86 19.18 6.63
C LYS A 316 5.45 19.67 6.25
N THR A 317 5.25 19.98 4.97
CA THR A 317 3.98 20.50 4.44
C THR A 317 3.62 19.82 3.12
N GLY A 318 2.33 19.74 2.79
CA GLY A 318 1.88 19.24 1.49
C GLY A 318 2.27 17.77 1.27
N GLU A 319 2.94 17.48 0.15
CA GLU A 319 3.34 16.11 -0.23
C GLU A 319 4.42 15.50 0.69
N GLU A 320 5.15 16.33 1.43
CA GLU A 320 6.17 15.86 2.37
C GLU A 320 5.56 15.22 3.63
N MET A 321 4.27 15.50 3.91
CA MET A 321 3.59 14.99 5.10
C MET A 321 3.46 13.46 5.07
N ALA A 322 3.59 12.83 6.23
CA ALA A 322 3.45 11.37 6.38
C ALA A 322 2.13 10.86 5.79
N LEU A 323 1.01 11.54 6.08
CA LEU A 323 -0.31 11.17 5.57
C LEU A 323 -0.43 11.33 4.04
N ALA A 324 0.22 12.35 3.45
CA ALA A 324 0.24 12.54 2.01
C ALA A 324 1.04 11.43 1.30
N GLN A 325 2.18 11.03 1.88
CA GLN A 325 2.96 9.89 1.40
C GLN A 325 2.16 8.59 1.46
N ILE A 326 1.42 8.35 2.55
CA ILE A 326 0.53 7.18 2.68
C ILE A 326 -0.53 7.19 1.57
N ILE A 327 -1.17 8.34 1.33
CA ILE A 327 -2.18 8.49 0.28
C ILE A 327 -1.59 8.18 -1.10
N ASN A 328 -0.40 8.68 -1.41
CA ASN A 328 0.27 8.45 -2.70
C ASN A 328 0.64 6.97 -2.88
N LEU A 329 1.18 6.32 -1.86
CA LEU A 329 1.48 4.88 -1.89
C LEU A 329 0.23 4.02 -2.13
N VAL A 330 -0.91 4.38 -1.53
CA VAL A 330 -2.18 3.68 -1.76
C VAL A 330 -2.69 3.90 -3.18
N LYS A 331 -2.55 5.12 -3.73
CA LYS A 331 -2.91 5.41 -5.14
C LYS A 331 -2.06 4.59 -6.11
N GLU A 332 -0.75 4.55 -5.90
CA GLU A 332 0.18 3.72 -6.69
C GLU A 332 -0.22 2.24 -6.66
N ALA A 333 -0.57 1.73 -5.48
CA ALA A 333 -1.02 0.36 -5.32
C ALA A 333 -2.31 0.04 -6.07
N GLN A 334 -3.27 0.96 -6.06
CA GLN A 334 -4.53 0.81 -6.80
C GLN A 334 -4.31 0.85 -8.32
N ALA A 335 -3.28 1.56 -8.79
CA ALA A 335 -2.92 1.61 -10.20
C ALA A 335 -2.22 0.31 -10.67
N SER A 336 -1.60 -0.43 -9.75
CA SER A 336 -0.87 -1.66 -10.06
C SER A 336 -1.80 -2.83 -10.44
N LYS A 337 -1.48 -3.53 -11.53
CA LYS A 337 -2.24 -4.71 -12.00
C LYS A 337 -1.65 -6.02 -11.45
N PRO A 338 -2.42 -6.81 -10.67
CA PRO A 338 -1.92 -8.05 -10.10
C PRO A 338 -1.74 -9.17 -11.16
N PRO A 339 -0.83 -10.13 -10.93
CA PRO A 339 -0.60 -11.28 -11.82
C PRO A 339 -1.84 -12.13 -12.09
N VAL A 340 -2.73 -12.32 -11.11
CA VAL A 340 -3.98 -13.09 -11.32
C VAL A 340 -4.88 -12.44 -12.37
N GLN A 341 -4.88 -11.11 -12.48
CA GLN A 341 -5.62 -10.40 -13.52
C GLN A 341 -5.02 -10.71 -14.90
N ARG A 342 -3.69 -10.73 -15.03
CA ARG A 342 -3.02 -11.14 -16.27
C ARG A 342 -3.35 -12.59 -16.66
N LEU A 343 -3.50 -13.49 -15.68
CA LEU A 343 -3.95 -14.86 -15.92
C LEU A 343 -5.39 -14.90 -16.43
N ALA A 344 -6.30 -14.12 -15.82
CA ALA A 344 -7.69 -14.03 -16.25
C ALA A 344 -7.83 -13.44 -17.66
N ASP A 345 -7.03 -12.42 -18.00
CA ASP A 345 -6.99 -11.84 -19.36
C ASP A 345 -6.52 -12.88 -20.38
N ARG A 346 -5.48 -13.65 -20.04
CA ARG A 346 -5.00 -14.76 -20.89
C ARG A 346 -6.04 -15.87 -21.02
N ALA A 347 -6.74 -16.20 -19.94
CA ALA A 347 -7.82 -17.19 -19.97
C ALA A 347 -8.98 -16.70 -20.85
N ALA A 348 -9.37 -15.43 -20.74
CA ALA A 348 -10.41 -14.81 -21.57
C ALA A 348 -10.04 -14.82 -23.06
N HIS A 349 -8.77 -14.57 -23.37
CA HIS A 349 -8.25 -14.65 -24.73
C HIS A 349 -8.41 -16.05 -25.33
N TRP A 350 -7.91 -17.07 -24.64
CA TRP A 350 -8.03 -18.45 -25.09
C TRP A 350 -9.48 -18.92 -25.14
N LEU A 351 -10.30 -18.53 -24.15
CA LEU A 351 -11.71 -18.87 -24.13
C LEU A 351 -12.44 -18.28 -25.35
N THR A 352 -12.13 -17.05 -25.75
CA THR A 352 -12.72 -16.41 -26.94
C THR A 352 -12.37 -17.18 -28.21
N ILE A 353 -11.12 -17.60 -28.36
CA ILE A 353 -10.67 -18.42 -29.50
C ILE A 353 -11.42 -19.76 -29.51
N ILE A 354 -11.43 -20.47 -28.37
CA ILE A 354 -12.08 -21.77 -28.24
C ILE A 354 -13.58 -21.64 -28.53
N ALA A 355 -14.26 -20.63 -28.01
CA ALA A 355 -15.68 -20.40 -28.23
C ALA A 355 -16.00 -20.21 -29.72
N VAL A 356 -15.22 -19.38 -30.43
CA VAL A 356 -15.40 -19.14 -31.86
C VAL A 356 -15.13 -20.40 -32.69
N VAL A 357 -14.05 -21.12 -32.38
CA VAL A 357 -13.68 -22.36 -33.09
C VAL A 357 -14.73 -23.45 -32.87
N VAL A 358 -15.19 -23.64 -31.64
CA VAL A 358 -16.22 -24.65 -31.31
C VAL A 358 -17.57 -24.25 -31.92
N ALA A 359 -17.94 -22.97 -31.89
CA ALA A 359 -19.17 -22.50 -32.55
C ALA A 359 -19.13 -22.73 -34.06
N LEU A 360 -18.02 -22.40 -34.72
CA LEU A 360 -17.83 -22.65 -36.14
C LEU A 360 -17.81 -24.16 -36.44
N GLY A 361 -17.11 -24.95 -35.64
CA GLY A 361 -17.10 -26.41 -35.76
C GLY A 361 -18.49 -27.03 -35.59
N THR A 362 -19.29 -26.51 -34.65
CA THR A 362 -20.68 -26.91 -34.42
C THR A 362 -21.54 -26.64 -35.66
N PHE A 363 -21.40 -25.44 -36.24
CA PHE A 363 -22.09 -25.10 -37.48
C PHE A 363 -21.71 -26.05 -38.62
N LEU A 364 -20.42 -26.23 -38.87
CA LEU A 364 -19.91 -27.07 -39.97
C LEU A 364 -20.32 -28.53 -39.80
N PHE A 365 -20.23 -29.07 -38.59
CA PHE A 365 -20.60 -30.45 -38.30
C PHE A 365 -22.09 -30.70 -38.57
N TRP A 366 -22.98 -29.87 -38.02
CA TRP A 366 -24.42 -30.09 -38.18
C TRP A 366 -24.92 -29.79 -39.58
N PHE A 367 -24.29 -28.85 -40.28
CA PHE A 367 -24.63 -28.52 -41.66
C PHE A 367 -24.15 -29.58 -42.66
N PHE A 368 -22.88 -30.00 -42.60
CA PHE A 368 -22.30 -30.92 -43.58
C PHE A 368 -22.48 -32.40 -43.22
N ILE A 369 -22.25 -32.78 -41.96
CA ILE A 369 -22.26 -34.18 -41.53
C ILE A 369 -23.65 -34.57 -41.02
N GLY A 370 -24.26 -33.72 -40.19
CA GLY A 370 -25.60 -33.93 -39.66
C GLY A 370 -26.73 -33.74 -40.68
N ALA A 371 -26.41 -33.20 -41.86
CA ALA A 371 -27.33 -32.86 -42.96
C ALA A 371 -28.57 -32.07 -42.49
N GLN A 372 -28.42 -31.25 -41.44
CA GLN A 372 -29.49 -30.42 -40.90
C GLN A 372 -29.61 -29.10 -41.67
N SER A 373 -30.72 -28.39 -41.46
CA SER A 373 -30.90 -27.06 -42.06
C SER A 373 -29.84 -26.06 -41.57
N ALA A 374 -29.47 -25.11 -42.42
CA ALA A 374 -28.55 -24.02 -42.05
C ALA A 374 -29.05 -23.24 -40.83
N VAL A 375 -30.37 -23.09 -40.69
CA VAL A 375 -31.02 -22.45 -39.55
C VAL A 375 -30.73 -23.23 -38.27
N PHE A 376 -30.92 -24.56 -38.27
CA PHE A 376 -30.65 -25.40 -37.10
C PHE A 376 -29.18 -25.38 -36.69
N ALA A 377 -28.27 -25.54 -37.66
CA ALA A 377 -26.83 -25.51 -37.41
C ALA A 377 -26.39 -24.14 -36.84
N LEU A 378 -26.95 -23.05 -37.37
CA LEU A 378 -26.67 -21.70 -36.89
C LEU A 378 -27.26 -21.45 -35.49
N THR A 379 -28.45 -21.98 -35.18
CA THR A 379 -29.01 -21.94 -33.82
C THR A 379 -28.02 -22.53 -32.81
N LEU A 380 -27.48 -23.73 -33.08
CA LEU A 380 -26.53 -24.36 -32.16
C LEU A 380 -25.20 -23.60 -32.04
N ALA A 381 -24.68 -23.04 -33.14
CA ALA A 381 -23.48 -22.23 -33.13
C ALA A 381 -23.64 -20.95 -32.30
N VAL A 382 -24.78 -20.26 -32.43
CA VAL A 382 -25.13 -19.08 -31.62
C VAL A 382 -25.27 -19.46 -30.15
N THR A 383 -25.94 -20.58 -29.85
CA THR A 383 -26.07 -21.09 -28.47
C THR A 383 -24.69 -21.33 -27.82
N VAL A 384 -23.74 -21.92 -28.54
CA VAL A 384 -22.36 -22.12 -28.04
C VAL A 384 -21.70 -20.78 -27.70
N LEU A 385 -21.79 -19.78 -28.58
CA LEU A 385 -21.21 -18.45 -28.33
C LEU A 385 -21.82 -17.76 -27.11
N VAL A 386 -23.15 -17.81 -26.97
CA VAL A 386 -23.87 -17.18 -25.86
C VAL A 386 -23.51 -17.85 -24.52
N ILE A 387 -23.46 -19.18 -24.48
CA ILE A 387 -23.12 -19.94 -23.26
C ILE A 387 -21.65 -19.74 -22.85
N ALA A 388 -20.73 -19.58 -23.82
CA ALA A 388 -19.31 -19.45 -23.55
C ALA A 388 -18.89 -18.10 -22.92
N CYS A 389 -19.79 -17.11 -22.81
CA CYS A 389 -19.47 -15.78 -22.31
C CYS A 389 -19.15 -15.81 -20.78
N PRO A 390 -17.91 -15.46 -20.35
CA PRO A 390 -17.44 -15.65 -18.97
C PRO A 390 -17.71 -14.43 -18.06
N HIS A 391 -18.98 -14.10 -17.83
CA HIS A 391 -19.38 -12.87 -17.12
C HIS A 391 -18.75 -12.67 -15.73
N ALA A 392 -18.68 -13.74 -14.94
CA ALA A 392 -18.20 -13.67 -13.57
C ALA A 392 -16.67 -13.55 -13.45
N LEU A 393 -15.94 -13.97 -14.50
CA LEU A 393 -14.48 -14.05 -14.47
C LEU A 393 -13.82 -12.67 -14.42
N GLY A 394 -14.35 -11.70 -15.16
CA GLY A 394 -13.79 -10.34 -15.23
C GLY A 394 -14.02 -9.51 -13.97
N LEU A 395 -15.07 -9.82 -13.20
CA LEU A 395 -15.51 -9.03 -12.05
C LEU A 395 -14.89 -9.48 -10.73
N ALA A 396 -14.57 -10.77 -10.61
CA ALA A 396 -14.17 -11.36 -9.33
C ALA A 396 -12.84 -10.77 -8.81
N ILE A 397 -11.86 -10.59 -9.70
CA ILE A 397 -10.50 -10.19 -9.33
C ILE A 397 -10.43 -8.74 -8.85
N PRO A 398 -10.87 -7.72 -9.63
CA PRO A 398 -10.75 -6.33 -9.21
C PRO A 398 -11.49 -6.05 -7.90
N VAL A 399 -12.66 -6.68 -7.71
CA VAL A 399 -13.44 -6.54 -6.48
C VAL A 399 -12.68 -7.07 -5.26
N VAL A 400 -12.12 -8.29 -5.34
CA VAL A 400 -11.37 -8.89 -4.24
C VAL A 400 -10.10 -8.11 -3.92
N THR A 401 -9.33 -7.71 -4.93
CA THR A 401 -8.11 -6.91 -4.76
C THR A 401 -8.43 -5.60 -4.05
N THR A 402 -9.46 -4.90 -4.52
CA THR A 402 -9.84 -3.60 -3.97
C THR A 402 -10.32 -3.69 -2.51
N ILE A 403 -11.16 -4.70 -2.19
CA ILE A 403 -11.60 -4.96 -0.81
C ILE A 403 -10.41 -5.32 0.09
N SER A 404 -9.49 -6.17 -0.39
CA SER A 404 -8.34 -6.64 0.38
C SER A 404 -7.37 -5.50 0.70
N THR A 405 -7.05 -4.64 -0.27
CA THR A 405 -6.19 -3.46 -0.06
C THR A 405 -6.80 -2.49 0.96
N THR A 406 -8.12 -2.30 0.90
CA THR A 406 -8.83 -1.42 1.86
C THR A 406 -8.82 -2.00 3.26
N LEU A 407 -9.03 -3.31 3.39
CA LEU A 407 -8.96 -4.00 4.67
C LEU A 407 -7.54 -3.92 5.24
N GLY A 408 -6.50 -4.12 4.42
CA GLY A 408 -5.11 -3.95 4.81
C GLY A 408 -4.83 -2.56 5.37
N ALA A 409 -5.18 -1.51 4.61
CA ALA A 409 -4.93 -0.12 5.02
C ALA A 409 -5.62 0.24 6.34
N ARG A 410 -6.85 -0.24 6.58
CA ARG A 410 -7.57 -0.01 7.85
C ARG A 410 -6.93 -0.68 9.06
N ASN A 411 -6.11 -1.70 8.85
CA ASN A 411 -5.41 -2.44 9.91
C ASN A 411 -3.90 -2.13 9.92
N GLY A 412 -3.48 -0.98 9.38
CA GLY A 412 -2.08 -0.54 9.39
C GLY A 412 -1.16 -1.28 8.40
N MET A 413 -1.71 -2.08 7.48
CA MET A 413 -0.94 -2.76 6.43
C MET A 413 -1.05 -1.98 5.11
N LEU A 414 0.02 -1.26 4.78
CA LEU A 414 0.10 -0.49 3.55
C LEU A 414 0.69 -1.33 2.42
N ILE A 415 -0.18 -1.77 1.51
CA ILE A 415 0.20 -2.50 0.31
C ILE A 415 0.51 -1.48 -0.79
N ARG A 416 1.76 -1.42 -1.25
CA ARG A 416 2.19 -0.58 -2.39
C ARG A 416 1.96 -1.23 -3.76
N ASN A 417 1.90 -2.57 -3.80
CA ASN A 417 1.75 -3.32 -5.04
C ASN A 417 0.82 -4.51 -4.79
N ALA A 418 -0.28 -4.61 -5.55
CA ALA A 418 -1.21 -5.73 -5.45
C ALA A 418 -0.54 -7.09 -5.77
N GLU A 419 0.49 -7.09 -6.62
CA GLU A 419 1.34 -8.26 -6.88
C GLU A 419 2.07 -8.76 -5.63
N ALA A 420 2.50 -7.83 -4.76
CA ALA A 420 3.19 -8.19 -3.52
C ALA A 420 2.26 -8.96 -2.57
N THR A 421 0.98 -8.61 -2.51
CA THR A 421 -0.02 -9.34 -1.70
C THR A 421 -0.24 -10.76 -2.20
N GLU A 422 -0.28 -10.97 -3.52
CA GLU A 422 -0.41 -12.32 -4.09
C GLU A 422 0.85 -13.16 -3.85
N THR A 423 2.02 -12.52 -3.97
CA THR A 423 3.31 -13.16 -3.72
C THR A 423 3.48 -13.49 -2.24
N ALA A 424 2.98 -12.64 -1.35
CA ALA A 424 3.02 -12.83 0.10
C ALA A 424 2.39 -14.18 0.54
N ARG A 425 1.38 -14.67 -0.18
CA ARG A 425 0.76 -15.99 0.08
C ARG A 425 1.74 -17.16 -0.10
N ARG A 426 2.77 -16.97 -0.92
CA ARG A 426 3.77 -18.00 -1.25
C ARG A 426 5.06 -17.85 -0.47
N LEU A 427 5.13 -16.92 0.48
CA LEU A 427 6.30 -16.77 1.32
C LEU A 427 6.50 -18.02 2.18
N ASP A 428 7.67 -18.61 2.04
CA ASP A 428 8.18 -19.69 2.87
C ASP A 428 9.10 -19.16 3.98
N THR A 429 9.74 -18.01 3.74
CA THR A 429 10.73 -17.41 4.65
C THR A 429 10.50 -15.91 4.79
N VAL A 430 10.57 -15.40 6.02
CA VAL A 430 10.58 -13.96 6.34
C VAL A 430 11.91 -13.62 7.01
N ILE A 431 12.64 -12.69 6.40
CA ILE A 431 13.92 -12.20 6.91
C ILE A 431 13.68 -10.81 7.51
N PHE A 432 13.92 -10.66 8.80
CA PHE A 432 13.84 -9.38 9.50
C PHE A 432 15.21 -8.71 9.58
N ASP A 433 15.25 -7.38 9.43
CA ASP A 433 16.39 -6.61 9.93
C ASP A 433 16.35 -6.59 11.47
N LYS A 434 17.48 -6.48 12.15
CA LYS A 434 17.48 -6.42 13.62
C LYS A 434 17.04 -5.04 14.09
N THR A 435 17.88 -4.04 13.84
CA THR A 435 17.77 -2.70 14.41
C THR A 435 16.53 -1.99 13.88
N GLY A 436 15.65 -1.55 14.77
CA GLY A 436 14.44 -0.80 14.44
C GLY A 436 13.25 -1.65 13.97
N THR A 437 13.48 -2.92 13.60
CA THR A 437 12.40 -3.86 13.23
C THR A 437 12.11 -4.85 14.35
N LEU A 438 13.06 -5.75 14.67
CA LEU A 438 12.89 -6.68 15.79
C LEU A 438 13.12 -6.00 17.14
N THR A 439 13.99 -4.99 17.16
CA THR A 439 14.33 -4.22 18.35
C THR A 439 13.78 -2.80 18.28
N ARG A 440 13.82 -2.10 19.42
CA ARG A 440 13.40 -0.70 19.52
C ARG A 440 14.42 0.25 18.86
N GLY A 441 15.65 -0.19 18.63
CA GLY A 441 16.73 0.67 18.13
C GLY A 441 17.31 1.58 19.21
N GLU A 442 17.02 1.29 20.47
CA GLU A 442 17.37 2.10 21.62
C GLU A 442 17.97 1.21 22.70
N PHE A 443 19.11 1.63 23.27
CA PHE A 443 19.75 0.90 24.35
C PHE A 443 18.96 1.06 25.64
N GLY A 444 18.68 -0.05 26.31
CA GLY A 444 18.04 -0.08 27.62
C GLY A 444 18.75 -1.06 28.55
N VAL A 445 18.45 -0.96 29.83
CA VAL A 445 18.99 -1.89 30.84
C VAL A 445 18.31 -3.24 30.66
N SER A 446 19.09 -4.23 30.20
CA SER A 446 18.62 -5.61 30.01
C SER A 446 18.78 -6.43 31.28
N ASP A 447 19.89 -6.26 31.99
CA ASP A 447 20.23 -7.07 33.16
C ASP A 447 20.87 -6.22 34.25
N VAL A 448 20.61 -6.57 35.50
CA VAL A 448 21.19 -5.95 36.69
C VAL A 448 21.96 -7.03 37.46
N VAL A 449 23.26 -6.85 37.62
CA VAL A 449 24.14 -7.79 38.32
C VAL A 449 24.57 -7.18 39.65
N LEU A 450 24.08 -7.76 40.74
CA LEU A 450 24.44 -7.37 42.10
C LEU A 450 25.76 -8.02 42.52
N LEU A 451 26.70 -7.20 42.99
CA LEU A 451 28.01 -7.61 43.53
C LEU A 451 28.24 -7.12 44.96
N GLY A 452 27.42 -6.18 45.44
CA GLY A 452 27.39 -5.68 46.81
C GLY A 452 26.05 -5.88 47.49
N GLY A 453 25.81 -5.16 48.59
CA GLY A 453 24.59 -5.30 49.41
C GLY A 453 23.37 -4.51 48.95
N TRP A 454 23.39 -3.91 47.76
CA TRP A 454 22.28 -3.11 47.24
C TRP A 454 21.23 -4.00 46.56
N SER A 455 19.98 -3.54 46.53
CA SER A 455 18.94 -4.15 45.71
C SER A 455 19.09 -3.73 44.23
N GLU A 456 18.47 -4.47 43.31
CA GLU A 456 18.48 -4.12 41.88
C GLU A 456 17.93 -2.72 41.61
N ASP A 457 16.80 -2.40 42.23
CA ASP A 457 16.17 -1.09 42.08
C ASP A 457 17.00 0.02 42.73
N GLU A 458 17.69 -0.26 43.83
CA GLU A 458 18.59 0.72 44.45
C GLU A 458 19.81 1.00 43.57
N LEU A 459 20.40 -0.05 42.98
CA LEU A 459 21.51 0.07 42.03
C LEU A 459 21.08 0.86 40.79
N LEU A 460 19.97 0.49 40.16
CA LEU A 460 19.46 1.16 38.98
C LEU A 460 19.08 2.62 39.26
N ARG A 461 18.34 2.88 40.35
CA ARG A 461 17.93 4.25 40.75
C ARG A 461 19.12 5.17 40.98
N ARG A 462 20.14 4.71 41.70
CA ARG A 462 21.32 5.52 42.02
C ARG A 462 22.22 5.71 40.79
N THR A 463 22.38 4.70 39.94
CA THR A 463 23.12 4.84 38.68
C THR A 463 22.41 5.75 37.69
N ALA A 464 21.09 5.64 37.55
CA ALA A 464 20.28 6.56 36.75
C ALA A 464 20.42 8.02 37.24
N ALA A 465 20.49 8.24 38.55
CA ALA A 465 20.75 9.57 39.09
C ALA A 465 22.13 10.11 38.66
N VAL A 466 23.18 9.27 38.65
CA VAL A 466 24.52 9.67 38.14
C VAL A 466 24.43 10.04 36.65
N GLU A 467 23.68 9.28 35.87
CA GLU A 467 23.56 9.44 34.40
C GLU A 467 22.51 10.48 33.98
N ILE A 468 21.75 11.10 34.90
CA ILE A 468 20.68 12.06 34.57
C ILE A 468 21.19 13.29 33.80
N ASN A 469 22.45 13.66 34.00
CA ASN A 469 23.11 14.79 33.32
C ASN A 469 23.98 14.32 32.13
N SER A 470 23.89 13.05 31.74
CA SER A 470 24.68 12.44 30.68
C SER A 470 23.92 12.53 29.35
N GLU A 471 24.55 13.12 28.33
CA GLU A 471 24.01 13.13 26.96
C GLU A 471 24.31 11.83 26.20
N HIS A 472 25.01 10.89 26.82
CA HIS A 472 25.40 9.64 26.17
C HIS A 472 24.21 8.68 26.08
N VAL A 473 24.03 8.02 24.93
CA VAL A 473 22.91 7.09 24.65
C VAL A 473 22.77 5.99 25.72
N ILE A 474 23.90 5.48 26.22
CA ILE A 474 23.95 4.52 27.35
C ILE A 474 23.38 5.12 28.64
N GLY A 475 23.77 6.35 28.99
CA GLY A 475 23.29 7.03 30.20
C GLY A 475 21.78 7.27 30.12
N GLN A 476 21.30 7.75 28.98
CA GLN A 476 19.87 7.92 28.70
C GLN A 476 19.10 6.59 28.83
N GLY A 477 19.66 5.49 28.35
CA GLY A 477 19.08 4.14 28.49
C GLY A 477 18.94 3.69 29.95
N ILE A 478 19.89 4.06 30.82
CA ILE A 478 19.82 3.77 32.26
C ILE A 478 18.75 4.62 32.94
N VAL A 479 18.70 5.92 32.61
CA VAL A 479 17.70 6.86 33.14
C VAL A 479 16.30 6.38 32.80
N ARG A 480 16.05 6.08 31.52
CA ARG A 480 14.75 5.56 31.08
C ARG A 480 14.39 4.23 31.75
N GLY A 481 15.35 3.32 31.90
CA GLY A 481 15.12 2.05 32.60
C GLY A 481 14.66 2.24 34.06
N ALA A 482 15.14 3.29 34.73
CA ALA A 482 14.66 3.65 36.07
C ALA A 482 13.27 4.30 36.05
N GLU A 483 12.98 5.16 35.08
CA GLU A 483 11.68 5.80 34.89
C GLU A 483 10.57 4.80 34.54
N GLU A 484 10.85 3.82 33.67
CA GLU A 484 9.94 2.73 33.31
C GLU A 484 9.55 1.86 34.52
N ARG A 485 10.45 1.71 35.49
CA ARG A 485 10.19 1.04 36.77
C ARG A 485 9.51 1.96 37.81
N GLY A 486 9.24 3.22 37.47
CA GLY A 486 8.64 4.20 38.38
C GLY A 486 9.54 4.61 39.55
N LEU A 487 10.87 4.50 39.39
CA LEU A 487 11.84 4.79 40.45
C LEU A 487 12.09 6.30 40.53
N LYS A 488 11.97 6.86 41.74
CA LYS A 488 12.26 8.29 41.98
C LYS A 488 13.76 8.53 42.03
N LEU A 489 14.28 9.28 41.06
CA LEU A 489 15.70 9.62 40.98
C LEU A 489 16.08 10.62 42.09
N PRO A 490 17.06 10.31 42.95
CA PRO A 490 17.57 11.25 43.94
C PRO A 490 18.33 12.42 43.29
N PRO A 491 18.38 13.59 43.95
CA PRO A 491 19.16 14.72 43.46
C PRO A 491 20.66 14.39 43.44
N THR A 492 21.34 14.90 42.41
CA THR A 492 22.78 14.66 42.19
C THR A 492 23.58 15.95 42.25
N THR A 493 24.81 15.86 42.78
CA THR A 493 25.76 16.98 42.88
C THR A 493 27.15 16.53 42.41
N ASP A 494 28.01 17.48 42.04
CA ASP A 494 29.38 17.21 41.54
C ASP A 494 29.45 16.19 40.37
N PHE A 495 28.49 16.30 39.44
CA PHE A 495 28.52 15.49 38.22
C PHE A 495 29.75 15.85 37.36
N ALA A 496 30.44 14.83 36.88
CA ALA A 496 31.48 14.97 35.88
C ALA A 496 31.50 13.76 34.94
N ALA A 497 31.43 14.01 33.64
CA ALA A 497 31.70 13.01 32.63
C ALA A 497 33.21 12.70 32.59
N VAL A 498 33.55 11.42 32.44
CA VAL A 498 34.92 10.94 32.24
C VAL A 498 35.00 10.41 30.80
N PRO A 499 35.54 11.20 29.86
CA PRO A 499 35.51 10.88 28.43
C PRO A 499 36.06 9.49 28.12
N GLY A 500 35.28 8.70 27.37
CA GLY A 500 35.63 7.34 26.97
C GLY A 500 35.62 6.29 28.10
N LYS A 501 35.20 6.66 29.32
CA LYS A 501 35.22 5.76 30.48
C LYS A 501 33.89 5.67 31.22
N GLY A 502 33.17 6.78 31.40
CA GLY A 502 31.88 6.80 32.10
C GLY A 502 31.58 8.14 32.76
N ALA A 503 30.90 8.12 33.89
CA ALA A 503 30.52 9.30 34.66
C ALA A 503 30.72 9.11 36.17
N ARG A 504 30.80 10.22 36.89
CA ARG A 504 30.81 10.26 38.36
C ARG A 504 29.87 11.32 38.88
N ALA A 505 29.26 11.08 40.04
CA ALA A 505 28.48 12.08 40.77
C ALA A 505 28.38 11.72 42.25
N THR A 506 27.94 12.67 43.07
CA THR A 506 27.54 12.43 44.45
C THR A 506 26.02 12.32 44.54
N VAL A 507 25.54 11.21 45.11
CA VAL A 507 24.12 10.88 45.22
C VAL A 507 23.82 10.39 46.64
N GLU A 508 22.88 11.04 47.32
CA GLU A 508 22.51 10.70 48.71
C GLU A 508 23.72 10.62 49.67
N GLY A 509 24.74 11.45 49.45
CA GLY A 509 25.96 11.49 50.27
C GLY A 509 27.05 10.48 49.89
N HIS A 510 26.82 9.60 48.92
CA HIS A 510 27.80 8.64 48.42
C HIS A 510 28.47 9.12 47.14
N ARG A 511 29.76 8.84 46.97
CA ARG A 511 30.48 9.15 45.74
C ARG A 511 30.40 7.95 44.79
N LEU A 512 29.66 8.12 43.70
CA LEU A 512 29.37 7.07 42.73
C LEU A 512 30.15 7.25 41.42
N PHE A 513 30.55 6.12 40.85
CA PHE A 513 31.19 6.01 39.54
C PHE A 513 30.44 4.96 38.72
N ALA A 514 30.01 5.33 37.52
CA ALA A 514 29.36 4.44 36.57
C ALA A 514 30.19 4.43 35.28
N GLY A 515 30.68 3.27 34.84
CA GLY A 515 31.51 3.22 33.64
C GLY A 515 32.11 1.87 33.30
N ASN A 516 33.00 1.86 32.32
CA ASN A 516 33.68 0.65 31.87
C ASN A 516 34.80 0.21 32.83
N ARG A 517 35.43 -0.94 32.53
CA ARG A 517 36.53 -1.49 33.35
C ARG A 517 37.70 -0.51 33.52
N ALA A 518 38.02 0.30 32.51
CA ALA A 518 39.09 1.30 32.59
C ALA A 518 38.79 2.44 33.58
N LEU A 519 37.51 2.75 33.82
CA LEU A 519 37.12 3.66 34.92
C LEU A 519 37.39 3.02 36.27
N MET A 520 37.01 1.75 36.45
CA MET A 520 37.18 1.01 37.70
C MET A 520 38.66 0.88 38.09
N GLU A 521 39.52 0.56 37.12
CA GLU A 521 40.97 0.51 37.32
C GLU A 521 41.56 1.87 37.69
N GLN A 522 41.08 2.95 37.06
CA GLN A 522 41.53 4.32 37.36
C GLN A 522 41.22 4.74 38.80
N ILE A 523 40.10 4.29 39.37
CA ILE A 523 39.71 4.59 40.75
C ILE A 523 40.23 3.55 41.76
N GLY A 524 41.03 2.58 41.32
CA GLY A 524 41.61 1.54 42.18
C GLY A 524 40.62 0.46 42.63
N VAL A 525 39.49 0.31 41.94
CA VAL A 525 38.46 -0.70 42.24
C VAL A 525 38.74 -1.97 41.44
N THR A 526 38.97 -3.08 42.14
CA THR A 526 39.15 -4.39 41.52
C THR A 526 37.81 -4.94 41.03
N VAL A 527 37.72 -5.22 39.73
CA VAL A 527 36.56 -5.90 39.13
C VAL A 527 36.77 -7.42 39.24
N PRO A 528 35.93 -8.16 39.98
CA PRO A 528 36.05 -9.61 40.08
C PRO A 528 35.70 -10.29 38.76
N GLU A 529 36.27 -11.47 38.52
CA GLU A 529 35.84 -12.35 37.44
C GLU A 529 34.52 -13.02 37.84
N ASP A 530 33.40 -12.33 37.62
CA ASP A 530 32.06 -12.90 37.76
C ASP A 530 31.64 -13.56 36.43
N PRO A 531 31.32 -14.88 36.42
CA PRO A 531 30.87 -15.59 35.23
C PRO A 531 29.66 -14.94 34.55
N ARG A 532 28.74 -14.33 35.31
CA ARG A 532 27.55 -13.66 34.77
C ARG A 532 27.92 -12.44 33.95
N LEU A 533 28.92 -11.66 34.40
CA LEU A 533 29.40 -10.49 33.66
C LEU A 533 30.16 -10.89 32.40
N ALA A 534 30.94 -11.98 32.47
CA ALA A 534 31.62 -12.54 31.32
C ALA A 534 30.61 -13.05 30.28
N GLU A 535 29.53 -13.70 30.72
CA GLU A 535 28.45 -14.19 29.85
C GLU A 535 27.70 -13.02 29.18
N LEU A 536 27.33 -11.98 29.93
CA LEU A 536 26.65 -10.81 29.38
C LEU A 536 27.53 -10.06 28.37
N ALA A 537 28.82 -9.92 28.65
CA ALA A 537 29.78 -9.37 27.70
C ALA A 537 29.96 -10.26 26.46
N ALA A 538 29.95 -11.59 26.64
CA ALA A 538 30.00 -12.54 25.52
C ALA A 538 28.75 -12.48 24.65
N GLN A 539 27.58 -12.17 25.20
CA GLN A 539 26.35 -11.86 24.44
C GLN A 539 26.43 -10.51 23.70
N GLY A 540 27.56 -9.80 23.79
CA GLY A 540 27.78 -8.49 23.18
C GLY A 540 27.01 -7.34 23.83
N LYS A 541 26.51 -7.54 25.06
CA LYS A 541 25.90 -6.48 25.86
C LYS A 541 26.96 -5.53 26.38
N THR A 542 26.60 -4.25 26.51
CA THR A 542 27.49 -3.24 27.09
C THR A 542 27.39 -3.28 28.61
N VAL A 543 28.46 -3.72 29.28
CA VAL A 543 28.50 -3.82 30.74
C VAL A 543 29.05 -2.53 31.35
N ILE A 544 28.24 -1.88 32.18
CA ILE A 544 28.57 -0.68 32.95
C ILE A 544 28.71 -1.06 34.41
N TYR A 545 29.92 -0.97 34.93
CA TYR A 545 30.23 -1.21 36.33
C TYR A 545 29.87 0.00 37.17
N VAL A 546 29.39 -0.25 38.39
CA VAL A 546 28.99 0.76 39.35
C VAL A 546 29.79 0.59 40.62
N ALA A 547 30.47 1.64 41.06
CA ALA A 547 31.22 1.68 42.30
C ALA A 547 30.73 2.81 43.19
N ALA A 548 30.60 2.54 44.50
CA ALA A 548 30.22 3.48 45.54
C ALA A 548 31.35 3.56 46.58
N ASP A 549 31.80 4.77 46.91
CA ASP A 549 32.82 5.04 47.94
C ASP A 549 34.09 4.16 47.82
N GLY A 550 34.50 3.87 46.58
CA GLY A 550 35.69 3.06 46.29
C GLY A 550 35.48 1.54 46.39
N GLN A 551 34.23 1.07 46.43
CA GLN A 551 33.88 -0.35 46.36
C GLN A 551 32.94 -0.64 45.20
N LEU A 552 33.14 -1.76 44.51
CA LEU A 552 32.24 -2.21 43.44
C LEU A 552 30.92 -2.69 44.06
N VAL A 553 29.80 -2.10 43.65
CA VAL A 553 28.46 -2.43 44.18
C VAL A 553 27.64 -3.29 43.20
N GLY A 554 27.92 -3.21 41.90
CA GLY A 554 27.27 -4.02 40.89
C GLY A 554 27.61 -3.59 39.47
N ALA A 555 26.84 -4.09 38.51
CA ALA A 555 26.93 -3.70 37.13
C ALA A 555 25.57 -3.75 36.44
N LEU A 556 25.39 -2.91 35.42
CA LEU A 556 24.23 -2.90 34.54
C LEU A 556 24.68 -3.37 33.16
N ALA A 557 23.98 -4.32 32.56
CA ALA A 557 24.17 -4.66 31.16
C ALA A 557 23.12 -3.93 30.32
N LEU A 558 23.56 -3.31 29.25
CA LEU A 558 22.70 -2.65 28.29
C LEU A 558 22.71 -3.38 26.96
N ALA A 559 21.54 -3.50 26.37
CA ALA A 559 21.33 -4.06 25.04
C ALA A 559 20.27 -3.24 24.30
N ASP A 560 20.26 -3.41 22.98
CA ASP A 560 19.14 -2.96 22.15
C ASP A 560 17.92 -3.83 22.45
N LEU A 561 16.89 -3.25 23.06
CA LEU A 561 15.76 -4.01 23.60
C LEU A 561 14.88 -4.57 22.48
N VAL A 562 14.55 -5.86 22.60
CA VAL A 562 13.60 -6.53 21.71
C VAL A 562 12.19 -5.98 21.95
N ARG A 563 11.42 -5.75 20.87
CA ARG A 563 10.01 -5.34 20.97
C ARG A 563 9.16 -6.50 21.50
N ASP A 564 8.17 -6.19 22.32
CA ASP A 564 7.27 -7.23 22.85
C ASP A 564 6.43 -7.85 21.73
N GLU A 565 6.05 -7.03 20.75
CA GLU A 565 5.32 -7.41 19.54
C GLU A 565 6.14 -8.35 18.64
N SER A 566 7.47 -8.22 18.63
CA SER A 566 8.35 -9.12 17.86
C SER A 566 8.20 -10.57 18.30
N ARG A 567 8.08 -10.83 19.61
CA ARG A 567 7.87 -12.18 20.15
C ARG A 567 6.53 -12.77 19.71
N GLU A 568 5.51 -11.95 19.54
CA GLU A 568 4.21 -12.38 19.03
C GLU A 568 4.26 -12.64 17.53
N ALA A 569 4.84 -11.71 16.75
CA ALA A 569 4.97 -11.81 15.31
C ALA A 569 5.75 -13.06 14.87
N VAL A 570 6.91 -13.33 15.50
CA VAL A 570 7.71 -14.53 15.20
C VAL A 570 6.92 -15.80 15.49
N ARG A 571 6.23 -15.90 16.63
CA ARG A 571 5.40 -17.06 16.96
C ARG A 571 4.27 -17.28 15.95
N ALA A 572 3.60 -16.20 15.53
CA ALA A 572 2.53 -16.26 14.54
C ALA A 572 3.04 -16.76 13.17
N LEU A 573 4.16 -16.22 12.69
CA LEU A 573 4.79 -16.64 11.43
C LEU A 573 5.20 -18.11 11.46
N LYS A 574 5.85 -18.55 12.55
CA LYS A 574 6.22 -19.96 12.71
C LYS A 574 4.99 -20.87 12.79
N GLY A 575 3.91 -20.42 13.43
CA GLY A 575 2.62 -21.12 13.45
C GLY A 575 1.98 -21.29 12.07
N MET A 576 2.30 -20.40 11.12
CA MET A 576 1.90 -20.50 9.71
C MET A 576 2.84 -21.41 8.88
N GLY A 577 3.90 -21.96 9.49
CA GLY A 577 4.90 -22.76 8.80
C GLY A 577 5.93 -21.94 8.01
N ILE A 578 6.03 -20.64 8.28
CA ILE A 578 7.00 -19.73 7.66
C ILE A 578 8.28 -19.76 8.49
N GLN A 579 9.43 -19.96 7.84
CA GLN A 579 10.74 -19.84 8.47
C GLN A 579 11.04 -18.38 8.77
N VAL A 580 11.56 -18.11 9.96
CA VAL A 580 11.89 -16.74 10.37
C VAL A 580 13.39 -16.61 10.54
N ALA A 581 13.98 -15.68 9.78
CA ALA A 581 15.40 -15.37 9.84
C ALA A 581 15.63 -13.92 10.28
N MET A 582 16.82 -13.64 10.81
CA MET A 582 17.29 -12.28 11.04
C MET A 582 18.56 -12.02 10.24
N LEU A 583 18.65 -10.82 9.68
CA LEU A 583 19.83 -10.30 9.01
C LEU A 583 20.30 -9.05 9.74
N THR A 584 21.57 -8.98 10.10
CA THR A 584 22.13 -7.85 10.85
C THR A 584 23.61 -7.61 10.54
N GLY A 585 24.05 -6.36 10.67
CA GLY A 585 25.47 -5.98 10.62
C GLY A 585 26.18 -6.14 11.97
N ASP A 586 25.43 -6.45 13.03
CA ASP A 586 25.98 -6.66 14.36
C ASP A 586 26.84 -7.92 14.44
N SER A 587 27.69 -7.97 15.46
CA SER A 587 28.53 -9.13 15.73
C SER A 587 27.71 -10.39 15.98
N ARG A 588 28.27 -11.53 15.60
CA ARG A 588 27.59 -12.83 15.74
C ARG A 588 27.03 -13.11 17.14
N PRO A 589 27.72 -12.82 18.25
CA PRO A 589 27.18 -13.09 19.58
C PRO A 589 25.93 -12.26 19.93
N VAL A 590 25.85 -11.01 19.49
CA VAL A 590 24.66 -10.15 19.68
C VAL A 590 23.49 -10.72 18.88
N ALA A 591 23.74 -11.12 17.63
CA ALA A 591 22.74 -11.67 16.75
C ALA A 591 22.18 -13.03 17.27
N GLU A 592 23.06 -13.91 17.76
CA GLU A 592 22.67 -15.20 18.34
C GLU A 592 21.84 -15.05 19.61
N TYR A 593 22.17 -14.08 20.45
CA TYR A 593 21.38 -13.76 21.64
C TYR A 593 19.94 -13.35 21.29
N VAL A 594 19.78 -12.37 20.39
CA VAL A 594 18.45 -11.90 19.96
C VAL A 594 17.67 -13.03 19.27
N ALA A 595 18.35 -13.84 18.46
CA ALA A 595 17.73 -14.98 17.80
C ALA A 595 17.23 -16.04 18.77
N HIS A 596 18.01 -16.35 19.81
CA HIS A 596 17.60 -17.27 20.86
C HIS A 596 16.42 -16.70 21.67
N GLU A 597 16.45 -15.40 22.00
CA GLU A 597 15.36 -14.74 22.72
C GLU A 597 14.03 -14.76 21.95
N LEU A 598 14.09 -14.57 20.63
CA LEU A 598 12.92 -14.57 19.75
C LEU A 598 12.53 -15.96 19.22
N GLY A 599 13.42 -16.95 19.32
CA GLY A 599 13.23 -18.29 18.77
C GLY A 599 13.28 -18.33 17.24
N LEU A 600 14.21 -17.59 16.63
CA LEU A 600 14.42 -17.54 15.17
C LEU A 600 15.04 -18.86 14.63
N ASP A 601 14.78 -19.17 13.36
CA ASP A 601 15.30 -20.39 12.71
C ASP A 601 16.70 -20.18 12.12
N LEU A 602 16.97 -18.98 11.60
CA LEU A 602 18.23 -18.64 10.91
C LEU A 602 18.74 -17.25 11.31
N VAL A 603 20.06 -17.09 11.34
CA VAL A 603 20.72 -15.82 11.69
C VAL A 603 21.88 -15.54 10.74
N PHE A 604 21.84 -14.36 10.12
CA PHE A 604 22.91 -13.82 9.30
C PHE A 604 23.47 -12.58 9.99
N ALA A 605 24.63 -12.73 10.62
CA ALA A 605 25.33 -11.67 11.36
C ALA A 605 26.50 -11.11 10.56
N GLU A 606 26.99 -9.94 10.95
CA GLU A 606 28.15 -9.25 10.34
C GLU A 606 27.98 -8.95 8.85
N VAL A 607 26.74 -8.79 8.38
CA VAL A 607 26.41 -8.55 6.97
C VAL A 607 26.59 -7.07 6.62
N ARG A 608 27.36 -6.78 5.56
CA ARG A 608 27.60 -5.41 5.09
C ARG A 608 26.38 -4.83 4.35
N PRO A 609 26.20 -3.51 4.28
CA PRO A 609 25.09 -2.88 3.54
C PRO A 609 24.97 -3.34 2.08
N GLU A 610 26.10 -3.49 1.39
CA GLU A 610 26.19 -3.96 0.00
C GLU A 610 25.75 -5.44 -0.15
N GLU A 611 25.92 -6.23 0.91
CA GLU A 611 25.55 -7.66 0.97
C GLU A 611 24.09 -7.85 1.40
N LYS A 612 23.45 -6.84 2.02
CA LYS A 612 22.02 -6.87 2.39
C LYS A 612 21.08 -7.00 1.18
N ALA A 613 21.49 -6.51 0.01
CA ALA A 613 20.73 -6.64 -1.23
C ALA A 613 20.85 -8.02 -1.89
N ALA A 614 21.80 -8.85 -1.43
CA ALA A 614 22.03 -10.20 -1.94
C ALA A 614 21.87 -11.28 -0.86
N PRO A 615 20.71 -11.39 -0.16
CA PRO A 615 20.44 -12.53 0.71
C PRO A 615 20.02 -13.74 -0.15
N THR A 616 20.84 -14.10 -1.14
CA THR A 616 20.83 -15.40 -1.82
C THR A 616 22.01 -16.23 -1.35
N ALA A 617 22.39 -16.12 -0.08
CA ALA A 617 23.07 -17.21 0.58
C ALA A 617 22.00 -18.27 0.84
N LYS A 618 21.97 -19.30 -0.03
CA LYS A 618 21.14 -20.51 0.11
C LYS A 618 20.91 -20.81 1.58
N ALA A 619 19.64 -20.86 2.00
CA ALA A 619 19.28 -21.49 3.26
C ALA A 619 20.01 -22.84 3.30
N PRO A 620 20.87 -23.11 4.31
CA PRO A 620 21.45 -24.43 4.44
C PRO A 620 20.29 -25.40 4.66
N THR A 621 20.17 -26.36 3.74
CA THR A 621 19.19 -27.47 3.77
C THR A 621 19.24 -28.24 5.07
#